data_AF-A0A8X6SLK6-F1
#
_entry.id   AF-A0A8X6SLK6-F1
#
_cell.length_a   1.000
_cell.length_b   1.000
_cell.length_c   1.000
_cell.angle_alpha   90.00
_cell.angle_beta   90.00
_cell.angle_gamma   90.00
#
_symmetry.space_group_name_H-M   'P 1'
#
loop_
_entity.id
_entity.type
_entity.pdbx_description
1 polymer ?
#
loop_
_entity_poly.entity_id
_entity_poly.type
_entity_poly.pdbx_seq_one_letter_code
_entity_poly.pdbx_strand_id
1 'polypeptide(L)'
;MVTKAYPSFISYIGRRSDTGRAGSGIFSNIPENDVKISIRNPEHCSVFRLELIAISGALDHALNSYKGSNWILTDSRSSVQYLKN
;
A
#
# COMPACT_ATOMS: atom_id res chain seq x y z
N MET A 1 -3.18 21.89 24.37
CA MET A 1 -2.68 20.57 23.94
C MET A 1 -3.36 20.26 22.61
N VAL A 2 -2.69 20.51 21.48
CA VAL A 2 -3.25 20.24 20.15
C VAL A 2 -2.82 18.83 19.78
N THR A 3 -3.71 17.86 19.94
CA THR A 3 -3.55 16.55 19.29
C THR A 3 -3.68 16.77 17.80
N LYS A 4 -2.55 16.78 17.07
CA LYS A 4 -2.59 16.59 15.62
C LYS A 4 -3.17 15.19 15.38
N ALA A 5 -4.44 15.12 15.01
CA ALA A 5 -5.01 13.93 14.42
C ALA A 5 -4.34 13.75 13.06
N TYR A 6 -3.26 12.97 13.00
CA TYR A 6 -2.71 12.56 11.72
C TYR A 6 -3.76 11.66 11.05
N PRO A 7 -4.16 11.94 9.80
CA PRO A 7 -5.07 11.05 9.08
C PRO A 7 -4.42 9.68 8.91
N SER A 8 -5.20 8.62 9.08
CA SER A 8 -4.74 7.26 8.81
C SER A 8 -4.26 7.14 7.36
N PHE A 9 -3.03 6.68 7.18
CA PHE A 9 -2.44 6.48 5.87
C PHE A 9 -1.94 5.04 5.71
N ILE A 10 -2.09 4.53 4.50
CA ILE A 10 -1.66 3.22 4.08
C ILE A 10 -0.60 3.41 3.01
N SER A 11 0.65 3.08 3.31
CA SER A 11 1.74 3.09 2.34
C SER A 11 2.03 1.69 1.81
N TYR A 12 2.43 1.59 0.54
CA TYR A 12 2.87 0.32 -0.03
C TYR A 12 4.15 0.45 -0.84
N ILE A 13 4.95 -0.63 -0.83
CA ILE A 13 6.14 -0.78 -1.68
C ILE A 13 6.11 -2.13 -2.41
N GLY A 14 6.18 -2.10 -3.75
CA GLY A 14 6.37 -3.28 -4.58
C GLY A 14 7.86 -3.54 -4.80
N ARG A 15 8.37 -4.71 -4.40
CA ARG A 15 9.77 -5.08 -4.61
C ARG A 15 9.90 -6.38 -5.39
N ARG A 16 10.89 -6.42 -6.27
CA ARG A 16 11.33 -7.61 -7.00
C ARG A 16 12.79 -7.89 -6.66
N SER A 17 13.13 -9.14 -6.42
CA SER A 17 14.52 -9.61 -6.38
C SER A 17 15.02 -9.94 -7.78
N ASP A 18 16.34 -10.07 -7.93
CA ASP A 18 16.96 -10.49 -9.19
C ASP A 18 16.58 -11.91 -9.60
N THR A 19 16.23 -12.75 -8.63
CA THR A 19 15.72 -14.12 -8.84
C THR A 19 14.26 -14.18 -9.25
N GLY A 20 13.60 -13.04 -9.48
CA GLY A 20 12.20 -12.97 -9.89
C GLY A 20 11.19 -13.14 -8.75
N ARG A 21 11.65 -13.30 -7.50
CA ARG A 21 10.77 -13.28 -6.33
C ARG A 21 10.22 -11.89 -6.16
N ALA A 22 8.92 -11.80 -5.99
CA ALA A 22 8.24 -10.54 -5.81
C ALA A 22 7.48 -10.52 -4.50
N GLY A 23 7.53 -9.39 -3.83
CA GLY A 23 6.91 -9.23 -2.53
C GLY A 23 6.53 -7.79 -2.33
N SER A 24 5.76 -7.60 -1.28
CA SER A 24 5.29 -6.29 -0.96
C SER A 24 4.87 -6.09 0.46
N GLY A 25 4.89 -4.83 0.88
CA GLY A 25 4.51 -4.44 2.24
C GLY A 25 3.45 -3.38 2.22
N ILE A 26 2.45 -3.54 3.07
CA ILE A 26 1.52 -2.50 3.50
C ILE A 26 2.00 -2.02 4.87
N PHE A 27 2.07 -0.71 5.03
CA PHE A 27 2.23 -0.07 6.34
C PHE A 27 1.05 0.87 6.56
N SER A 28 0.27 0.59 7.60
CA SER A 28 -0.93 1.34 7.98
C SER A 28 -0.68 1.99 9.35
N ASN A 29 -0.78 3.31 9.40
CA ASN A 29 -0.77 4.05 10.66
C ASN A 29 -2.21 4.26 11.10
N ILE A 30 -2.62 3.53 12.14
CA ILE A 30 -3.93 3.62 12.77
C ILE A 30 -3.72 4.34 14.11
N PRO A 31 -4.65 5.19 14.60
CA PRO A 31 -4.44 5.95 15.84
C PRO A 31 -4.09 5.11 17.07
N GLU A 32 -4.48 3.84 17.07
CA GLU A 32 -4.26 2.90 18.16
C GLU A 32 -2.95 2.12 18.02
N ASN A 33 -2.56 1.76 16.79
CA ASN A 33 -1.33 1.00 16.54
C ASN A 33 -0.88 1.03 15.07
N ASP A 34 0.42 0.87 14.87
CA ASP A 34 1.00 0.67 13.53
C ASP A 34 0.84 -0.80 13.10
N VAL A 35 0.36 -1.01 11.88
CA VAL A 35 0.19 -2.34 11.29
C VAL A 35 1.09 -2.48 10.07
N LYS A 36 1.92 -3.52 10.06
CA LYS A 36 2.73 -3.90 8.92
C LYS A 36 2.31 -5.26 8.39
N ILE A 37 1.83 -5.30 7.15
CA ILE A 37 1.39 -6.52 6.47
C ILE A 37 2.37 -6.80 5.33
N SER A 38 2.85 -8.04 5.23
CA SER A 38 3.68 -8.48 4.10
C SER A 38 2.87 -9.40 3.20
N ILE A 39 2.76 -9.06 1.92
CA ILE A 39 2.00 -9.81 0.92
C ILE A 39 2.98 -10.45 -0.05
N ARG A 40 2.85 -11.78 -0.23
CA ARG A 40 3.60 -12.52 -1.25
C ARG A 40 2.91 -12.37 -2.59
N ASN A 41 3.65 -11.88 -3.58
CA ASN A 41 3.15 -11.66 -4.92
C ASN A 41 3.57 -12.82 -5.85
N PRO A 42 2.89 -13.00 -6.99
CA PRO A 42 3.30 -13.95 -8.01
C PRO A 42 4.74 -13.69 -8.48
N GLU A 43 5.49 -14.76 -8.71
CA GLU A 43 6.86 -14.66 -9.22
C GLU A 43 6.87 -14.10 -10.65
N HIS A 44 7.96 -13.44 -11.03
CA HIS A 44 8.17 -12.82 -12.34
C HIS A 44 7.20 -11.67 -12.71
N CYS A 45 6.48 -11.08 -11.75
CA CYS A 45 5.73 -9.85 -11.98
C CYS A 45 6.65 -8.64 -12.25
N SER A 46 6.21 -7.72 -13.12
CA SER A 46 6.86 -6.42 -13.31
C SER A 46 6.69 -5.55 -12.07
N VAL A 47 7.61 -4.61 -11.83
CA VAL A 47 7.53 -3.66 -10.70
C VAL A 47 6.19 -2.91 -10.73
N PHE A 48 5.78 -2.44 -11.91
CA PHE A 48 4.47 -1.79 -12.09
C PHE A 48 3.29 -2.68 -11.68
N ARG A 49 3.30 -3.96 -12.05
CA ARG A 49 2.21 -4.89 -11.65
C ARG A 49 2.21 -5.14 -10.15
N LEU A 50 3.38 -5.18 -9.51
CA LEU A 50 3.48 -5.26 -8.05
C LEU A 50 2.89 -4.02 -7.39
N GLU A 51 3.19 -2.83 -7.92
CA GLU A 51 2.62 -1.56 -7.46
C GLU A 51 1.12 -1.40 -7.73
N LEU A 52 0.51 -2.25 -8.56
CA LEU A 52 -0.97 -2.29 -8.70
C LEU A 52 -1.61 -3.30 -7.75
N ILE A 53 -1.01 -4.50 -7.62
CA ILE A 53 -1.43 -5.51 -6.61
C ILE A 53 -1.40 -4.88 -5.21
N ALA A 54 -0.42 -4.02 -5.00
CA ALA A 54 -0.31 -3.10 -3.89
C ALA A 54 -1.55 -2.36 -3.47
N ILE A 55 -2.04 -1.58 -4.42
CA ILE A 55 -3.04 -0.58 -4.22
C ILE A 55 -4.34 -1.33 -4.04
N SER A 56 -4.53 -2.44 -4.76
CA SER A 56 -5.60 -3.40 -4.50
C SER A 56 -5.59 -3.88 -3.05
N GLY A 57 -4.47 -4.41 -2.54
CA GLY A 57 -4.40 -4.89 -1.15
C GLY A 57 -4.57 -3.78 -0.12
N ALA A 58 -4.08 -2.56 -0.40
CA ALA A 58 -4.27 -1.39 0.43
C ALA A 58 -5.73 -0.92 0.46
N LEU A 59 -6.43 -0.97 -0.68
CA LEU A 59 -7.86 -0.67 -0.79
C LEU A 59 -8.68 -1.71 -0.01
N ASP A 60 -8.39 -2.99 -0.18
CA ASP A 60 -9.06 -4.06 0.55
C ASP A 60 -8.86 -3.88 2.07
N HIS A 61 -7.66 -3.52 2.51
CA HIS A 61 -7.41 -3.20 3.92
C HIS A 61 -8.17 -1.95 4.38
N ALA A 62 -8.14 -0.86 3.59
CA ALA A 62 -8.83 0.38 3.90
C ALA A 62 -10.34 0.18 4.06
N LEU A 63 -10.96 -0.60 3.18
CA LEU A 63 -12.39 -0.93 3.20
C LEU A 63 -12.78 -1.74 4.44
N ASN A 64 -11.87 -2.58 4.95
CA ASN A 64 -12.15 -3.47 6.09
C ASN A 64 -11.74 -2.88 7.45
N SER A 65 -10.78 -1.94 7.50
CA SER A 65 -10.16 -1.52 8.77
C SER A 65 -10.73 -0.25 9.40
N TYR A 66 -11.22 0.72 8.62
CA TYR A 66 -11.64 2.01 9.20
C TYR A 66 -12.84 2.64 8.49
N LYS A 67 -13.86 3.03 9.25
CA LYS A 67 -15.00 3.82 8.77
C LYS A 67 -14.59 5.29 8.68
N GLY A 68 -13.89 5.66 7.62
CA GLY A 68 -13.42 7.03 7.41
C GLY A 68 -12.72 7.23 6.07
N SER A 69 -12.31 8.46 5.79
CA SER A 69 -11.45 8.75 4.63
C SER A 69 -10.04 8.24 4.91
N ASN A 70 -9.62 7.20 4.18
CA ASN A 70 -8.27 6.66 4.23
C ASN A 70 -7.43 7.20 3.07
N TRP A 71 -6.17 7.55 3.34
CA TRP A 71 -5.23 7.99 2.31
C TRP A 71 -4.29 6.85 1.93
N ILE A 72 -4.22 6.51 0.64
CA ILE A 72 -3.25 5.55 0.13
C ILE A 72 -2.05 6.32 -0.43
N LEU A 73 -0.87 6.03 0.07
CA LEU A 73 0.40 6.62 -0.34
C LEU A 73 1.21 5.61 -1.16
N THR A 74 1.69 6.05 -2.32
CA THR A 74 2.56 5.26 -3.19
C THR A 74 3.69 6.14 -3.72
N ASP A 75 4.88 5.57 -3.83
CA ASP A 75 6.05 6.16 -4.50
C ASP A 75 6.02 5.96 -6.02
N SER A 76 5.06 5.17 -6.53
CA SER A 76 4.91 4.88 -7.95
C SER A 76 4.14 5.96 -8.70
N ARG A 77 4.88 6.85 -9.37
CA ARG A 77 4.29 7.84 -10.28
C ARG A 77 3.50 7.19 -11.42
N SER A 78 3.98 6.07 -11.96
CA SER A 78 3.32 5.31 -13.02
C SER A 78 1.96 4.77 -12.55
N SER A 79 1.86 4.29 -11.31
CA SER A 79 0.60 3.80 -10.75
C SER A 79 -0.41 4.92 -10.55
N VAL A 80 0.03 6.08 -10.04
CA VAL A 80 -0.83 7.27 -9.91
C VAL A 80 -1.33 7.74 -11.27
N GLN A 81 -0.47 7.75 -12.28
CA GLN A 81 -0.87 8.15 -13.63
C GLN A 81 -1.86 7.15 -14.24
N TYR A 82 -1.63 5.85 -14.06
CA TYR A 82 -2.53 4.81 -14.53
C TYR A 82 -3.92 4.90 -13.91
N LEU A 83 -4.01 5.15 -12.60
CA LEU A 83 -5.28 5.24 -11.88
C LEU A 83 -6.05 6.55 -12.11
N LYS A 84 -5.40 7.57 -12.67
CA LYS A 84 -6.05 8.85 -13.01
C LYS A 84 -6.81 8.80 -14.33
N ASN A 85 -6.48 7.85 -15.21
CA ASN A 85 -7.17 7.62 -16.47
C ASN A 85 -8.44 6.79 -16.25
#